data_AF-A0A519SSF2-F1
#
_entry.id   AF-A0A519SSF2-F1
#
_cell.length_a   1.000
_cell.length_b   1.000
_cell.length_c   1.000
_cell.angle_alpha   90.00
_cell.angle_beta   90.00
_cell.angle_gamma   90.00
#
_symmetry.space_group_name_H-M   'P 1'
#
loop_
_entity.id
_entity.type
_entity.pdbx_description
1 polymer ?
#
loop_
_entity_poly.entity_id
_entity_poly.type
_entity_poly.pdbx_seq_one_letter_code
_entity_poly.pdbx_strand_id
1 'polypeptide(L)'
;KVKIIEGKTVKLYSDFLIKSTKPTLWKDYVQVQIANHYAPEAGVRGKVKSTTSMQHTLTGSIYSNSPANTSNGVVNINLTFKDRQILDDKGNIINFLKHEKIHQDKGDVKSFIDHSKVYLEQLKDNSFTSNTTSEYRIGTVASFANHLLNANVEGEDGVDDLIADFNKNNKAGLYLVPSPTNDPKLTTITIYEGQKAMGIVSYDKLSSPSK
;
A
#
# COMPACT_ATOMS: atom_id res chain seq x y z
N LYS A 1 -22.16 13.26 -9.72
CA LYS A 1 -23.07 12.20 -10.23
C LYS A 1 -22.23 11.07 -10.80
N VAL A 2 -22.37 9.84 -10.29
CA VAL A 2 -21.72 8.63 -10.83
C VAL A 2 -22.64 8.06 -11.91
N LYS A 3 -22.21 8.07 -13.18
CA LYS A 3 -22.92 7.41 -14.28
C LYS A 3 -22.00 6.30 -14.78
N ILE A 4 -22.28 5.07 -14.36
CA ILE A 4 -21.66 3.87 -14.90
C ILE A 4 -22.68 3.32 -15.90
N ILE A 5 -22.21 2.99 -17.10
CA ILE A 5 -23.01 2.63 -18.28
C ILE A 5 -24.08 1.60 -17.89
N GLU A 6 -25.32 1.81 -18.38
CA GLU A 6 -26.59 1.16 -17.95
C GLU A 6 -27.25 1.72 -16.67
N GLY A 7 -26.86 2.90 -16.19
CA GLY A 7 -27.64 3.66 -15.20
C GLY A 7 -27.56 3.14 -13.75
N LYS A 8 -26.63 2.22 -13.45
CA LYS A 8 -26.43 1.68 -12.09
C LYS A 8 -25.14 2.22 -11.49
N THR A 9 -25.24 2.91 -10.36
CA THR A 9 -24.08 3.36 -9.56
C THR A 9 -23.43 2.18 -8.86
N VAL A 10 -22.11 2.04 -9.00
CA VAL A 10 -21.24 1.13 -8.24
C VAL A 10 -20.28 2.04 -7.50
N LYS A 11 -20.28 2.00 -6.16
CA LYS A 11 -19.40 2.83 -5.33
C LYS A 11 -18.18 2.07 -4.83
N LEU A 12 -18.27 0.74 -4.78
CA LEU A 12 -17.29 -0.20 -4.24
C LEU A 12 -17.15 -1.43 -5.15
N TYR A 13 -16.04 -2.16 -5.08
CA TYR A 13 -15.81 -3.30 -5.96
C TYR A 13 -16.77 -4.48 -5.69
N SER A 14 -17.19 -4.67 -4.44
CA SER A 14 -18.22 -5.62 -4.01
C SER A 14 -19.58 -5.37 -4.67
N ASP A 15 -20.00 -4.10 -4.78
CA ASP A 15 -21.23 -3.70 -5.49
C ASP A 15 -21.21 -4.13 -6.96
N PHE A 16 -20.02 -4.17 -7.58
CA PHE A 16 -19.84 -4.61 -8.95
C PHE A 16 -19.93 -6.13 -9.05
N LEU A 17 -19.26 -6.87 -8.16
CA LEU A 17 -19.27 -8.33 -8.18
C LEU A 17 -20.68 -8.92 -8.05
N ILE A 18 -21.51 -8.35 -7.16
CA ILE A 18 -22.90 -8.80 -6.97
C ILE A 18 -23.74 -8.63 -8.26
N LYS A 19 -23.38 -7.68 -9.13
CA LYS A 19 -24.16 -7.31 -10.31
C LYS A 19 -23.60 -7.85 -11.63
N SER A 20 -22.41 -8.42 -11.64
CA SER A 20 -21.68 -8.70 -12.87
C SER A 20 -21.59 -10.19 -13.18
N THR A 21 -22.18 -10.60 -14.32
CA THR A 21 -21.88 -11.86 -15.02
C THR A 21 -20.79 -11.69 -16.08
N LYS A 22 -20.12 -10.52 -16.14
CA LYS A 22 -19.27 -10.10 -17.26
C LYS A 22 -17.79 -10.54 -17.11
N PRO A 23 -17.02 -10.66 -18.22
CA PRO A 23 -15.66 -11.21 -18.25
C PRO A 23 -14.61 -10.39 -17.47
N THR A 24 -13.43 -10.97 -17.24
CA THR A 24 -12.27 -10.42 -16.50
C THR A 24 -11.88 -8.99 -16.91
N LEU A 25 -11.93 -8.64 -18.20
CA LEU A 25 -11.63 -7.28 -18.71
C LEU A 25 -12.48 -6.18 -18.06
N TRP A 26 -13.70 -6.51 -17.61
CA TRP A 26 -14.58 -5.56 -16.94
C TRP A 26 -14.15 -5.28 -15.50
N LYS A 27 -13.56 -6.28 -14.81
CA LYS A 27 -13.08 -6.11 -13.44
C LYS A 27 -11.97 -5.07 -13.38
N ASP A 28 -11.06 -5.12 -14.35
CA ASP A 28 -9.91 -4.22 -14.43
C ASP A 28 -10.32 -2.77 -14.73
N TYR A 29 -11.27 -2.60 -15.66
CA TYR A 29 -11.86 -1.30 -15.93
C TYR A 29 -12.50 -0.68 -14.67
N VAL A 30 -13.25 -1.48 -13.90
CA VAL A 30 -13.93 -1.02 -12.69
C VAL A 30 -12.93 -0.54 -11.64
N GLN A 31 -11.79 -1.21 -11.44
CA GLN A 31 -10.78 -0.77 -10.49
C GLN A 31 -10.24 0.62 -10.83
N VAL A 32 -9.92 0.85 -12.10
CA VAL A 32 -9.43 2.16 -12.57
C VAL A 32 -10.49 3.23 -12.40
N GLN A 33 -11.77 2.92 -12.62
CA GLN A 33 -12.87 3.89 -12.41
C GLN A 33 -13.06 4.22 -10.93
N ILE A 34 -13.03 3.22 -10.04
CA ILE A 34 -13.10 3.41 -8.59
C ILE A 34 -11.92 4.28 -8.13
N ALA A 35 -10.70 3.96 -8.55
CA ALA A 35 -9.51 4.75 -8.23
C ALA A 35 -9.62 6.19 -8.74
N ASN A 36 -10.01 6.40 -10.01
CA ASN A 36 -10.22 7.75 -10.55
C ASN A 36 -11.32 8.53 -9.83
N HIS A 37 -12.33 7.86 -9.29
CA HIS A 37 -13.40 8.51 -8.53
C HIS A 37 -12.87 9.10 -7.21
N TYR A 38 -12.03 8.36 -6.49
CA TYR A 38 -11.51 8.77 -5.18
C TYR A 38 -10.15 9.49 -5.25
N ALA A 39 -9.46 9.47 -6.39
CA ALA A 39 -8.18 10.14 -6.60
C ALA A 39 -8.17 11.63 -6.18
N PRO A 40 -9.18 12.46 -6.50
CA PRO A 40 -9.22 13.84 -6.04
C PRO A 40 -9.31 13.98 -4.52
N GLU A 41 -10.02 13.08 -3.83
CA GLU A 41 -10.14 13.07 -2.36
C GLU A 41 -8.81 12.68 -1.69
N ALA A 42 -8.02 11.82 -2.34
CA ALA A 42 -6.66 11.49 -1.93
C ALA A 42 -5.62 12.56 -2.31
N GLY A 43 -6.00 13.57 -3.10
CA GLY A 43 -5.10 14.62 -3.59
C GLY A 43 -4.19 14.18 -4.75
N VAL A 44 -4.49 13.05 -5.40
CA VAL A 44 -3.77 12.61 -6.60
C VAL A 44 -4.06 13.56 -7.76
N ARG A 45 -3.00 14.02 -8.43
CA ARG A 45 -3.10 14.88 -9.62
C ARG A 45 -3.33 14.06 -10.89
N GLY A 46 -4.20 14.56 -11.76
CA GLY A 46 -4.48 13.93 -13.05
C GLY A 46 -5.34 12.67 -12.96
N LYS A 47 -5.37 11.90 -14.04
CA LYS A 47 -6.09 10.61 -14.08
C LYS A 47 -5.17 9.47 -13.73
N VAL A 48 -5.69 8.53 -12.95
CA VAL A 48 -5.07 7.25 -12.69
C VAL A 48 -5.19 6.36 -13.93
N LYS A 49 -4.11 5.66 -14.28
CA LYS A 49 -4.06 4.70 -15.40
C LYS A 49 -4.08 3.26 -14.90
N SER A 50 -4.25 2.30 -15.79
CA SER A 50 -4.01 0.88 -15.51
C SER A 50 -2.61 0.48 -15.92
N THR A 51 -2.02 -0.48 -15.21
CA THR A 51 -0.87 -1.24 -15.69
C THR A 51 -1.03 -2.73 -15.37
N THR A 52 -0.42 -3.57 -16.20
CA THR A 52 -0.21 -4.99 -15.97
C THR A 52 1.27 -5.32 -15.72
N SER A 53 2.14 -4.30 -15.70
CA SER A 53 3.61 -4.43 -15.74
C SER A 53 4.26 -4.79 -14.40
N MET A 54 3.49 -4.88 -13.31
CA MET A 54 4.00 -5.34 -12.01
C MET A 54 3.92 -6.87 -11.95
N GLN A 55 4.61 -7.56 -12.84
CA GLN A 55 4.56 -9.02 -12.92
C GLN A 55 5.69 -9.64 -12.10
N HIS A 56 5.37 -10.37 -11.04
CA HIS A 56 6.30 -11.32 -10.44
C HIS A 56 5.95 -12.72 -10.95
N THR A 57 6.83 -13.32 -11.75
CA THR A 57 6.77 -14.74 -12.11
C THR A 57 7.54 -15.56 -11.09
N LEU A 58 6.87 -16.01 -10.02
CA LEU A 58 7.47 -16.95 -9.07
C LEU A 58 6.92 -18.39 -9.21
N THR A 59 5.71 -18.59 -9.76
CA THR A 59 5.06 -19.92 -9.75
C THR A 59 4.09 -20.20 -10.92
N GLY A 60 4.22 -19.51 -12.06
CA GLY A 60 3.27 -19.66 -13.18
C GLY A 60 1.91 -18.98 -12.98
N SER A 61 1.75 -18.27 -11.86
CA SER A 61 0.65 -17.32 -11.62
C SER A 61 1.22 -15.91 -11.53
N ILE A 62 0.80 -15.02 -12.44
CA ILE A 62 1.28 -13.62 -12.52
C ILE A 62 0.41 -12.76 -11.59
N TYR A 63 0.84 -12.58 -10.35
CA TYR A 63 0.21 -11.64 -9.42
C TYR A 63 1.28 -10.71 -8.85
N SER A 64 0.92 -9.46 -8.60
CA SER A 64 1.73 -8.57 -7.76
C SER A 64 1.04 -8.31 -6.44
N ASN A 65 1.86 -8.04 -5.43
CA ASN A 65 1.44 -7.68 -4.08
C ASN A 65 1.27 -6.17 -3.91
N SER A 66 1.49 -5.37 -4.97
CA SER A 66 1.25 -3.92 -4.94
C SER A 66 -0.03 -3.56 -5.72
N PRO A 67 -0.98 -2.81 -5.10
CA PRO A 67 -2.20 -2.36 -5.75
C PRO A 67 -2.00 -1.22 -6.78
N ALA A 68 -0.93 -0.43 -6.66
CA ALA A 68 -0.49 0.52 -7.69
C ALA A 68 1.02 0.75 -7.63
N ASN A 69 1.47 1.58 -8.57
CA ASN A 69 2.72 2.30 -8.46
C ASN A 69 2.52 3.71 -9.00
N THR A 70 3.52 4.56 -8.77
CA THR A 70 3.62 5.87 -9.38
C THR A 70 4.92 5.95 -10.17
N SER A 71 4.84 6.42 -11.41
CA SER A 71 6.01 6.61 -12.28
C SER A 71 5.81 7.83 -13.15
N ASN A 72 6.84 8.67 -13.27
CA ASN A 72 6.78 9.93 -14.02
C ASN A 72 5.58 10.81 -13.60
N GLY A 73 5.27 10.82 -12.31
CA GLY A 73 4.13 11.56 -11.76
C GLY A 73 2.76 11.01 -12.14
N VAL A 74 2.66 9.79 -12.68
CA VAL A 74 1.40 9.12 -13.02
C VAL A 74 1.19 7.91 -12.13
N VAL A 75 0.04 7.88 -11.45
CA VAL A 75 -0.42 6.73 -10.66
C VAL A 75 -0.99 5.66 -11.60
N ASN A 76 -0.54 4.42 -11.46
CA ASN A 76 -0.99 3.27 -12.25
C ASN A 76 -1.54 2.17 -11.35
N ILE A 77 -2.84 1.89 -11.44
CA ILE A 77 -3.47 0.74 -10.76
C ILE A 77 -2.96 -0.55 -11.36
N ASN A 78 -2.52 -1.46 -10.49
CA ASN A 78 -2.13 -2.78 -10.88
C ASN A 78 -3.35 -3.69 -11.11
N LEU A 79 -3.58 -4.06 -12.35
CA LEU A 79 -4.68 -4.95 -12.71
C LEU A 79 -4.43 -6.40 -12.27
N THR A 80 -3.19 -6.80 -12.03
CA THR A 80 -2.85 -8.16 -11.54
C THR A 80 -2.80 -8.24 -10.02
N PHE A 81 -3.26 -7.21 -9.31
CA PHE A 81 -3.30 -7.23 -7.85
C PHE A 81 -4.28 -8.30 -7.35
N LYS A 82 -3.79 -9.19 -6.48
CA LYS A 82 -4.55 -10.34 -5.99
C LYS A 82 -5.62 -9.93 -4.98
N ASP A 83 -5.30 -9.01 -4.08
CA ASP A 83 -6.18 -8.64 -2.97
C ASP A 83 -7.13 -7.49 -3.33
N ARG A 84 -8.04 -7.76 -4.26
CA ARG A 84 -8.99 -6.75 -4.75
C ARG A 84 -9.97 -6.26 -3.66
N GLN A 85 -10.01 -6.90 -2.49
CA GLN A 85 -10.88 -6.51 -1.37
C GLN A 85 -10.49 -5.15 -0.77
N ILE A 86 -9.25 -4.69 -0.97
CA ILE A 86 -8.87 -3.31 -0.62
C ILE A 86 -9.79 -2.27 -1.26
N LEU A 87 -10.40 -2.60 -2.42
CA LEU A 87 -11.30 -1.72 -3.18
C LEU A 87 -12.77 -1.83 -2.74
N ASP A 88 -13.05 -2.62 -1.70
CA ASP A 88 -14.37 -2.75 -1.09
C ASP A 88 -14.59 -1.76 0.05
N ASP A 89 -13.54 -1.05 0.48
CA ASP A 89 -13.63 -0.02 1.51
C ASP A 89 -13.13 1.34 0.99
N LYS A 90 -13.95 2.37 1.18
CA LYS A 90 -13.66 3.73 0.70
C LYS A 90 -12.36 4.29 1.30
N GLY A 91 -12.17 4.14 2.61
CA GLY A 91 -11.01 4.75 3.26
C GLY A 91 -9.71 4.00 2.95
N ASN A 92 -9.77 2.67 2.77
CA ASN A 92 -8.64 1.90 2.24
C ASN A 92 -8.23 2.42 0.86
N ILE A 93 -9.19 2.61 -0.06
CA ILE A 93 -8.90 3.15 -1.40
C ILE A 93 -8.23 4.53 -1.31
N ILE A 94 -8.82 5.45 -0.53
CA ILE A 94 -8.28 6.81 -0.40
C ILE A 94 -6.89 6.78 0.19
N ASN A 95 -6.67 5.98 1.23
CA ASN A 95 -5.39 5.96 1.93
C ASN A 95 -4.29 5.32 1.07
N PHE A 96 -4.62 4.27 0.31
CA PHE A 96 -3.72 3.71 -0.69
C PHE A 96 -3.40 4.74 -1.80
N LEU A 97 -4.38 5.49 -2.29
CA LEU A 97 -4.12 6.56 -3.26
C LEU A 97 -3.30 7.71 -2.66
N LYS A 98 -3.39 7.95 -1.35
CA LYS A 98 -2.50 8.89 -0.66
C LYS A 98 -1.05 8.42 -0.65
N HIS A 99 -0.79 7.11 -0.50
CA HIS A 99 0.55 6.54 -0.67
C HIS A 99 1.11 6.89 -2.05
N GLU A 100 0.34 6.63 -3.10
CA GLU A 100 0.74 6.95 -4.48
C GLU A 100 0.91 8.45 -4.72
N LYS A 101 0.05 9.28 -4.10
CA LYS A 101 0.21 10.73 -4.11
C LYS A 101 1.54 11.17 -3.49
N ILE A 102 2.01 10.51 -2.43
CA ILE A 102 3.30 10.86 -1.81
C ILE A 102 4.45 10.56 -2.78
N HIS A 103 4.41 9.43 -3.48
CA HIS A 103 5.34 9.15 -4.59
C HIS A 103 5.21 10.19 -5.72
N GLN A 104 3.99 10.62 -6.06
CA GLN A 104 3.76 11.65 -7.09
C GLN A 104 4.41 12.99 -6.74
N ASP A 105 4.46 13.34 -5.45
CA ASP A 105 5.03 14.60 -4.98
C ASP A 105 6.55 14.53 -4.77
N LYS A 106 7.07 13.36 -4.36
CA LYS A 106 8.51 13.17 -4.09
C LYS A 106 9.31 12.69 -5.31
N GLY A 107 8.64 12.12 -6.31
CA GLY A 107 9.30 11.47 -7.45
C GLY A 107 9.74 10.04 -7.12
N ASP A 108 10.63 9.50 -7.97
CA ASP A 108 11.07 8.12 -7.85
C ASP A 108 11.93 7.90 -6.59
N VAL A 109 11.59 6.86 -5.85
CA VAL A 109 12.27 6.43 -4.63
C VAL A 109 13.38 5.44 -4.99
N LYS A 110 14.60 5.70 -4.52
CA LYS A 110 15.82 4.96 -4.94
C LYS A 110 16.43 4.04 -3.88
N SER A 111 15.87 4.04 -2.66
CA SER A 111 16.38 3.30 -1.50
C SER A 111 15.23 2.75 -0.66
N PHE A 112 15.50 1.73 0.15
CA PHE A 112 14.48 1.15 1.03
C PHE A 112 14.09 2.12 2.15
N ILE A 113 15.03 2.94 2.63
CA ILE A 113 14.81 3.96 3.65
C ILE A 113 13.95 5.09 3.11
N ASP A 114 14.13 5.50 1.86
CA ASP A 114 13.28 6.52 1.25
C ASP A 114 11.86 5.99 1.04
N HIS A 115 11.70 4.70 0.70
CA HIS A 115 10.36 4.10 0.61
C HIS A 115 9.71 3.96 1.99
N SER A 116 10.50 3.64 3.01
CA SER A 116 10.06 3.62 4.41
C SER A 116 9.54 4.99 4.85
N LYS A 117 10.17 6.10 4.41
CA LYS A 117 9.67 7.47 4.66
C LYS A 117 8.32 7.74 3.99
N VAL A 118 8.06 7.17 2.81
CA VAL A 118 6.74 7.29 2.15
C VAL A 118 5.66 6.60 2.98
N TYR A 119 5.91 5.36 3.43
CA TYR A 119 4.99 4.67 4.32
C TYR A 119 4.78 5.43 5.64
N LEU A 120 5.85 5.93 6.26
CA LEU A 120 5.73 6.67 7.52
C LEU A 120 4.87 7.92 7.36
N GLU A 121 5.00 8.63 6.23
CA GLU A 121 4.15 9.79 5.93
C GLU A 121 2.68 9.40 5.77
N GLN A 122 2.39 8.32 5.05
CA GLN A 122 1.03 7.76 4.94
C GLN A 122 0.48 7.37 6.33
N LEU A 123 1.30 6.75 7.17
CA LEU A 123 0.94 6.26 8.51
C LEU A 123 0.74 7.40 9.53
N LYS A 124 1.23 8.60 9.24
CA LYS A 124 1.02 9.82 10.02
C LYS A 124 -0.20 10.62 9.59
N ASP A 125 -0.78 10.31 8.43
CA ASP A 125 -1.97 11.00 7.93
C ASP A 125 -3.20 10.67 8.80
N ASN A 126 -3.95 11.70 9.21
CA ASN A 126 -5.12 11.52 10.08
C ASN A 126 -6.23 10.66 9.45
N SER A 127 -6.31 10.60 8.12
CA SER A 127 -7.27 9.74 7.42
C SER A 127 -6.87 8.27 7.45
N PHE A 128 -5.68 7.92 7.97
CA PHE A 128 -5.23 6.53 8.09
C PHE A 128 -6.07 5.74 9.08
N THR A 129 -6.61 6.33 10.15
CA THR A 129 -7.39 5.59 11.16
C THR A 129 -8.87 5.83 11.16
N SER A 130 -9.34 7.00 10.74
CA SER A 130 -10.75 7.32 10.83
C SER A 130 -11.64 6.50 9.89
N ASN A 131 -11.09 5.98 8.79
CA ASN A 131 -11.89 5.40 7.71
C ASN A 131 -11.33 4.11 7.10
N THR A 132 -10.25 3.54 7.63
CA THR A 132 -9.66 2.30 7.07
C THR A 132 -10.08 1.07 7.88
N THR A 133 -9.94 -0.11 7.29
CA THR A 133 -10.11 -1.38 8.00
C THR A 133 -8.88 -1.73 8.84
N SER A 134 -9.04 -2.55 9.88
CA SER A 134 -7.92 -2.96 10.74
C SER A 134 -6.88 -3.78 9.96
N GLU A 135 -7.36 -4.67 9.10
CA GLU A 135 -6.55 -5.53 8.24
C GLU A 135 -5.67 -4.68 7.30
N TYR A 136 -6.23 -3.62 6.72
CA TYR A 136 -5.48 -2.70 5.87
C TYR A 136 -4.39 -1.94 6.65
N ARG A 137 -4.71 -1.50 7.87
CA ARG A 137 -3.73 -0.81 8.72
C ARG A 137 -2.56 -1.70 9.08
N ILE A 138 -2.85 -2.92 9.54
CA ILE A 138 -1.83 -3.91 9.89
C ILE A 138 -1.01 -4.27 8.65
N GLY A 139 -1.65 -4.49 7.50
CA GLY A 139 -0.97 -4.78 6.24
C GLY A 139 0.00 -3.66 5.83
N THR A 140 -0.42 -2.40 5.92
CA THR A 140 0.43 -1.25 5.58
C THR A 140 1.61 -1.11 6.55
N VAL A 141 1.38 -1.29 7.85
CA VAL A 141 2.46 -1.29 8.86
C VAL A 141 3.42 -2.47 8.65
N ALA A 142 2.92 -3.63 8.22
CA ALA A 142 3.76 -4.76 7.86
C ALA A 142 4.62 -4.48 6.62
N SER A 143 4.07 -3.81 5.60
CA SER A 143 4.84 -3.35 4.44
C SER A 143 5.93 -2.35 4.83
N PHE A 144 5.62 -1.38 5.70
CA PHE A 144 6.61 -0.45 6.27
C PHE A 144 7.73 -1.19 7.00
N ALA A 145 7.37 -2.12 7.90
CA ALA A 145 8.34 -2.92 8.65
C ALA A 145 9.24 -3.76 7.72
N ASN A 146 8.71 -4.35 6.64
CA ASN A 146 9.53 -5.10 5.71
C ASN A 146 10.51 -4.20 4.93
N HIS A 147 10.13 -2.96 4.60
CA HIS A 147 11.06 -2.00 3.99
C HIS A 147 12.16 -1.57 4.97
N LEU A 148 11.84 -1.39 6.26
CA LEU A 148 12.86 -1.16 7.30
C LEU A 148 13.84 -2.32 7.42
N LEU A 149 13.36 -3.57 7.37
CA LEU A 149 14.22 -4.75 7.39
C LEU A 149 15.13 -4.83 6.15
N ASN A 150 14.62 -4.52 4.96
CA ASN A 150 15.43 -4.46 3.75
C ASN A 150 16.48 -3.33 3.82
N ALA A 151 16.11 -2.15 4.33
CA ALA A 151 17.05 -1.05 4.57
C ALA A 151 18.17 -1.47 5.53
N ASN A 152 17.83 -2.14 6.63
CA ASN A 152 18.81 -2.64 7.60
C ASN A 152 19.75 -3.70 6.98
N VAL A 153 19.23 -4.60 6.17
CA VAL A 153 20.03 -5.63 5.47
C VAL A 153 20.98 -5.03 4.43
N GLU A 154 20.55 -3.97 3.74
CA GLU A 154 21.39 -3.22 2.79
C GLU A 154 22.36 -2.23 3.47
N GLY A 155 22.28 -2.07 4.79
CA GLY A 155 23.12 -1.15 5.55
C GLY A 155 22.78 0.32 5.34
N GLU A 156 21.51 0.63 5.04
CA GLU A 156 21.03 2.01 4.92
C GLU A 156 20.81 2.64 6.31
N ASP A 157 21.28 3.86 6.50
CA ASP A 157 21.17 4.59 7.77
C ASP A 157 19.73 5.05 8.07
N GLY A 158 19.41 5.22 9.35
CA GLY A 158 18.17 5.87 9.82
C GLY A 158 17.00 4.93 10.12
N VAL A 159 17.20 3.61 10.10
CA VAL A 159 16.17 2.61 10.45
C VAL A 159 15.62 2.85 11.87
N ASP A 160 16.51 2.99 12.85
CA ASP A 160 16.12 3.20 14.25
C ASP A 160 15.34 4.51 14.45
N ASP A 161 15.74 5.57 13.76
CA ASP A 161 15.05 6.87 13.79
C ASP A 161 13.63 6.76 13.24
N LEU A 162 13.44 6.02 12.14
CA LEU A 162 12.10 5.80 11.57
C LEU A 162 11.21 4.93 12.47
N ILE A 163 11.78 3.93 13.16
CA ILE A 163 11.03 3.13 14.15
C ILE A 163 10.60 4.01 15.33
N ALA A 164 11.51 4.83 15.86
CA ALA A 164 11.21 5.74 16.95
C ALA A 164 10.13 6.77 16.56
N ASP A 165 10.24 7.34 15.36
CA ASP A 165 9.28 8.30 14.82
C ASP A 165 7.91 7.63 14.57
N PHE A 166 7.89 6.44 13.99
CA PHE A 166 6.66 5.65 13.87
C PHE A 166 6.02 5.43 15.24
N ASN A 167 6.73 4.87 16.21
CA ASN A 167 6.21 4.56 17.54
C ASN A 167 5.66 5.78 18.28
N LYS A 168 6.20 6.97 18.02
CA LYS A 168 5.78 8.21 18.65
C LYS A 168 4.60 8.89 17.93
N ASN A 169 4.62 8.91 16.60
CA ASN A 169 3.82 9.86 15.82
C ASN A 169 2.83 9.21 14.86
N ASN A 170 2.86 7.88 14.67
CA ASN A 170 1.90 7.21 13.79
C ASN A 170 0.45 7.42 14.26
N LYS A 171 -0.48 7.35 13.32
CA LYS A 171 -1.91 7.40 13.60
C LYS A 171 -2.53 6.03 13.77
N ALA A 172 -1.90 4.97 13.28
CA ALA A 172 -2.41 3.60 13.27
C ALA A 172 -2.76 3.04 14.66
N GLY A 173 -2.21 3.60 15.74
CA GLY A 173 -2.36 3.06 17.09
C GLY A 173 -1.52 1.81 17.34
N LEU A 174 -0.53 1.58 16.47
CA LEU A 174 0.37 0.44 16.52
C LEU A 174 1.78 0.88 16.90
N TYR A 175 2.59 -0.02 17.44
CA TYR A 175 4.02 0.21 17.62
C TYR A 175 4.84 -1.01 17.22
N LEU A 176 6.10 -0.76 16.87
CA LEU A 176 7.06 -1.74 16.38
C LEU A 176 8.12 -2.01 17.44
N VAL A 177 8.46 -3.29 17.60
CA VAL A 177 9.58 -3.73 18.44
C VAL A 177 10.46 -4.67 17.63
N PRO A 178 11.70 -4.26 17.29
CA PRO A 178 12.66 -5.14 16.62
C PRO A 178 13.21 -6.20 17.59
N SER A 179 13.51 -7.40 17.08
CA SER A 179 14.17 -8.44 17.87
C SER A 179 15.65 -8.11 18.10
N PRO A 180 16.21 -8.44 19.28
CA PRO A 180 17.63 -8.23 19.55
C PRO A 180 18.46 -9.29 18.81
N THR A 181 19.14 -8.90 17.74
CA THR A 181 20.06 -9.77 16.99
C THR A 181 21.18 -8.96 16.35
N ASN A 182 22.34 -9.59 16.17
CA ASN A 182 23.48 -9.00 15.45
C ASN A 182 23.48 -9.32 13.96
N ASP A 183 22.59 -10.21 13.49
CA ASP A 183 22.41 -10.52 12.07
C ASP A 183 21.15 -9.79 11.54
N PRO A 184 21.31 -8.78 10.67
CA PRO A 184 20.20 -8.03 10.07
C PRO A 184 19.16 -8.91 9.37
N LYS A 185 19.56 -10.07 8.81
CA LYS A 185 18.64 -10.99 8.11
C LYS A 185 17.80 -11.83 9.06
N LEU A 186 18.23 -11.95 10.32
CA LEU A 186 17.48 -12.61 11.39
C LEU A 186 16.64 -11.61 12.20
N THR A 187 16.75 -10.31 11.92
CA THR A 187 15.92 -9.30 12.57
C THR A 187 14.47 -9.52 12.18
N THR A 188 13.60 -9.53 13.18
CA THR A 188 12.15 -9.53 13.03
C THR A 188 11.61 -8.27 13.67
N ILE A 189 10.45 -7.79 13.22
CA ILE A 189 9.73 -6.69 13.84
C ILE A 189 8.38 -7.20 14.29
N THR A 190 8.12 -7.14 15.60
CA THR A 190 6.79 -7.45 16.14
C THR A 190 5.93 -6.19 16.13
N ILE A 191 4.71 -6.30 15.62
CA ILE A 191 3.69 -5.24 15.58
C ILE A 191 2.75 -5.44 16.77
N TYR A 192 2.54 -4.39 17.55
CA TYR A 192 1.66 -4.42 18.73
C TYR A 192 0.54 -3.39 18.63
N GLU A 193 -0.62 -3.74 19.22
CA GLU A 193 -1.71 -2.82 19.56
C GLU A 193 -1.92 -2.87 21.07
N GLY A 194 -1.50 -1.82 21.78
CA GLY A 194 -1.37 -1.89 23.24
C GLY A 194 -0.49 -3.07 23.65
N GLN A 195 -0.93 -3.92 24.58
CA GLN A 195 -0.13 -5.09 25.01
C GLN A 195 -0.26 -6.32 24.09
N LYS A 196 -1.10 -6.26 23.06
CA LYS A 196 -1.42 -7.42 22.21
C LYS A 196 -0.51 -7.43 20.99
N ALA A 197 0.17 -8.56 20.76
CA ALA A 197 0.88 -8.80 19.50
C ALA A 197 -0.13 -9.02 18.37
N MET A 198 0.02 -8.24 17.30
CA MET A 198 -0.85 -8.27 16.11
C MET A 198 -0.20 -9.04 14.96
N GLY A 199 1.12 -9.13 14.94
CA GLY A 199 1.87 -9.89 13.95
C GLY A 199 3.38 -9.78 14.15
N ILE A 200 4.12 -10.64 13.45
CA ILE A 200 5.58 -10.61 13.36
C ILE A 200 5.95 -10.52 11.89
N VAL A 201 6.79 -9.56 11.55
CA VAL A 201 7.35 -9.40 10.21
C VAL A 201 8.78 -9.89 10.25
N SER A 202 9.06 -10.93 9.48
CA SER A 202 10.42 -11.39 9.22
C SER A 202 10.93 -10.78 7.93
N TYR A 203 12.25 -10.71 7.77
CA TYR A 203 12.87 -10.22 6.55
C TYR A 203 12.38 -11.03 5.33
N ASP A 204 11.75 -10.35 4.40
CA ASP A 204 11.42 -10.87 3.08
C ASP A 204 12.09 -9.98 2.03
N LYS A 205 12.97 -10.57 1.21
CA LYS A 205 13.82 -9.83 0.27
C LYS A 205 12.94 -9.18 -0.80
N LEU A 206 12.91 -7.86 -0.79
CA LEU A 206 12.23 -7.07 -1.81
C LEU A 206 13.15 -6.85 -3.02
N SER A 207 12.54 -6.67 -4.19
CA SER A 207 13.27 -6.10 -5.33
C SER A 207 13.69 -4.68 -4.97
N SER A 208 14.97 -4.35 -5.16
CA SER A 208 15.50 -3.01 -4.91
C SER A 208 14.65 -1.96 -5.65
N PRO A 209 14.28 -0.84 -5.00
CA PRO A 209 13.71 0.31 -5.68
C PRO A 209 14.68 0.72 -6.79
N SER A 210 14.18 0.95 -8.01
CA SER A 210 15.02 1.21 -9.19
C SER A 210 16.07 2.29 -8.91
N LYS A 211 17.35 1.96 -9.08
CA LYS A 211 18.49 2.90 -9.01
C LYS A 211 18.48 3.86 -10.19
#